data_AF-A0A7S3KP44-F1
#
_entry.id   AF-A0A7S3KP44-F1
#
_cell.length_a   1.000
_cell.length_b   1.000
_cell.length_c   1.000
_cell.angle_alpha   90.00
_cell.angle_beta   90.00
_cell.angle_gamma   90.00
#
_symmetry.space_group_name_H-M   'P 1'
#
loop_
_entity.id
_entity.type
_entity.pdbx_description
1 polymer ?
#
loop_
_entity_poly.entity_id
_entity_poly.type
_entity_poly.pdbx_seq_one_letter_code
_entity_poly.pdbx_strand_id
1 'polypeptide(L)'
;EERLEVYGFRAMQKMKELMNENVEKTYRQRGEPSVLVECSGDLEFRPIKVYEDGRRYFGQWNKVTTLREGTGISTNLNDHQFVIGQFSSDKCTGKGLYIFSNGSYYEGDLKDLYAHGYGKIVSK
;
A
#
# COMPACT_ATOMS: atom_id res chain seq x y z
N GLU A 1 -0.11 11.97 -22.35
CA GLU A 1 0.11 11.67 -20.91
C GLU A 1 -1.13 10.93 -20.38
N GLU A 2 -0.94 9.86 -19.62
CA GLU A 2 -2.04 9.15 -18.98
C GLU A 2 -2.42 9.88 -17.69
N ARG A 3 -3.71 10.18 -17.47
CA ARG A 3 -4.18 10.88 -16.27
C ARG A 3 -3.88 10.02 -15.04
N LEU A 4 -3.34 10.63 -13.98
CA LEU A 4 -2.97 9.94 -12.72
C LEU A 4 -4.09 9.04 -12.16
N GLU A 5 -5.34 9.44 -12.32
CA GLU A 5 -6.53 8.66 -11.94
C GLU A 5 -6.62 7.32 -12.71
N VAL A 6 -6.40 7.34 -14.03
CA VAL A 6 -6.42 6.13 -14.88
C VAL A 6 -5.25 5.21 -14.52
N TYR A 7 -4.11 5.83 -14.24
CA TYR A 7 -2.90 5.13 -13.85
C TYR A 7 -3.04 4.43 -12.50
N GLY A 8 -3.53 5.14 -11.49
CA GLY A 8 -3.85 4.61 -10.17
C GLY A 8 -4.86 3.48 -10.25
N PHE A 9 -5.92 3.65 -11.04
CA PHE A 9 -6.91 2.59 -11.26
C PHE A 9 -6.27 1.31 -11.84
N ARG A 10 -5.46 1.43 -12.90
CA ARG A 10 -4.80 0.27 -13.53
C ARG A 10 -3.82 -0.42 -12.60
N ALA A 11 -3.06 0.34 -11.82
CA ALA A 11 -2.15 -0.24 -10.84
C ALA A 11 -2.91 -0.96 -9.72
N MET A 12 -4.04 -0.40 -9.26
CA MET A 12 -4.92 -1.07 -8.31
C MET A 12 -5.51 -2.37 -8.86
N GLN A 13 -5.92 -2.42 -10.13
CA GLN A 13 -6.37 -3.67 -10.75
C GLN A 13 -5.26 -4.73 -10.74
N LYS A 14 -4.04 -4.36 -11.15
CA LYS A 14 -2.88 -5.26 -11.13
C LYS A 14 -2.51 -5.73 -9.71
N MET A 15 -2.65 -4.86 -8.71
CA MET A 15 -2.38 -5.23 -7.31
C MET A 15 -3.46 -6.18 -6.76
N LYS A 16 -4.73 -6.04 -7.20
CA LYS A 16 -5.81 -6.97 -6.85
C LYS A 16 -5.59 -8.37 -7.39
N GLU A 17 -4.97 -8.52 -8.56
CA GLU A 17 -4.60 -9.85 -9.12
C GLU A 17 -3.63 -10.64 -8.22
N LEU A 18 -2.96 -9.97 -7.26
CA LEU A 18 -2.03 -10.59 -6.31
C LEU A 18 -2.68 -10.93 -4.96
N MET A 19 -3.87 -10.39 -4.72
CA MET A 19 -4.62 -10.65 -3.49
C MET A 19 -5.22 -12.06 -3.57
N ASN A 20 -5.26 -12.75 -2.44
CA ASN A 20 -6.14 -13.92 -2.32
C ASN A 20 -7.59 -13.47 -2.11
N GLU A 21 -8.52 -14.41 -2.22
CA GLU A 21 -9.96 -14.13 -2.09
C GLU A 21 -10.34 -13.47 -0.75
N ASN A 22 -9.64 -13.82 0.35
CA ASN A 22 -9.90 -13.22 1.65
C ASN A 22 -9.49 -11.76 1.72
N VAL A 23 -8.30 -11.43 1.19
CA VAL A 23 -7.78 -10.06 1.14
C VAL A 23 -8.65 -9.20 0.22
N GLU A 24 -9.00 -9.70 -0.96
CA GLU A 24 -9.83 -8.95 -1.90
C GLU A 24 -11.23 -8.66 -1.33
N LYS A 25 -11.88 -9.65 -0.71
CA LYS A 25 -13.19 -9.46 -0.04
C LYS A 25 -13.09 -8.44 1.08
N THR A 26 -12.04 -8.52 1.89
CA THR A 26 -11.83 -7.58 3.01
C THR A 26 -11.64 -6.16 2.51
N TYR A 27 -10.80 -5.98 1.48
CA TYR A 27 -10.59 -4.68 0.84
C TYR A 27 -11.90 -4.10 0.27
N ARG A 28 -12.70 -4.94 -0.41
CA ARG A 28 -13.99 -4.52 -1.00
C ARG A 28 -15.02 -4.15 0.06
N GLN A 29 -15.11 -4.90 1.16
CA GLN A 29 -16.08 -4.68 2.23
C GLN A 29 -15.75 -3.45 3.10
N ARG A 30 -14.47 -3.29 3.44
CA ARG A 30 -14.01 -2.17 4.27
C ARG A 30 -13.90 -0.88 3.46
N GLY A 31 -13.76 -0.97 2.14
CA GLY A 31 -13.61 0.16 1.25
C GLY A 31 -12.18 0.68 1.16
N GLU A 32 -11.92 1.54 0.18
CA GLU A 32 -10.60 2.15 0.00
C GLU A 32 -10.24 2.95 1.26
N PRO A 33 -9.02 2.81 1.80
CA PRO A 33 -8.62 3.63 2.93
C PRO A 33 -8.66 5.09 2.53
N SER A 34 -9.20 5.90 3.44
CA SER A 34 -9.07 7.35 3.45
C SER A 34 -7.63 7.75 3.74
N VAL A 35 -6.66 7.13 3.06
CA VAL A 35 -5.30 7.68 3.02
C VAL A 35 -5.41 8.93 2.18
N LEU A 36 -5.24 10.07 2.82
CA LEU A 36 -5.12 11.33 2.12
C LEU A 36 -3.89 11.23 1.21
N VAL A 37 -4.13 11.17 -0.09
CA VAL A 37 -3.07 11.25 -1.09
C VAL A 37 -2.58 12.68 -1.09
N GLU A 38 -1.52 12.94 -0.33
CA GLU A 38 -0.85 14.24 -0.36
C GLU A 38 0.00 14.31 -1.62
N CYS A 39 -0.50 15.04 -2.62
CA CYS A 39 0.24 15.32 -3.84
C CYS A 39 1.18 16.51 -3.60
N SER A 40 2.44 16.23 -3.28
CA SER A 40 3.53 17.23 -3.36
C SER A 40 4.13 17.27 -4.77
N GLY A 41 4.59 18.44 -5.23
CA GLY A 41 5.20 18.63 -6.55
C GLY A 41 6.45 17.78 -6.79
N ASP A 42 7.14 17.38 -5.72
CA ASP A 42 8.35 16.55 -5.77
C ASP A 42 8.06 15.05 -5.84
N LEU A 43 6.78 14.67 -5.72
CA LEU A 43 6.34 13.28 -5.76
C LEU A 43 5.74 12.92 -7.12
N GLU A 44 5.92 11.67 -7.51
CA GLU A 44 5.31 11.09 -8.70
C GLU A 44 4.87 9.64 -8.45
N PHE A 45 3.81 9.22 -9.12
CA PHE A 45 3.47 7.81 -9.19
C PHE A 45 4.32 7.14 -10.28
N ARG A 46 4.86 5.95 -9.98
CA ARG A 46 5.64 5.14 -10.92
C ARG A 46 5.03 3.75 -11.14
N PRO A 47 5.50 3.01 -12.17
CA PRO A 47 5.03 1.65 -12.39
C PRO A 47 5.30 0.77 -11.19
N ILE A 48 4.53 -0.32 -11.09
CA ILE A 48 4.72 -1.31 -10.03
C ILE A 48 6.19 -1.73 -10.03
N LYS A 49 6.89 -1.43 -8.95
CA LYS A 49 8.25 -1.90 -8.72
C LYS A 49 8.15 -3.30 -8.14
N VAL A 50 8.85 -4.24 -8.78
CA VAL A 50 9.08 -5.59 -8.24
C VAL A 50 10.49 -5.59 -7.64
N TYR A 51 10.60 -6.02 -6.40
CA TYR A 51 11.88 -6.18 -5.69
C TYR A 51 12.43 -7.59 -5.90
N GLU A 52 13.72 -7.78 -5.66
CA GLU A 52 14.41 -9.08 -5.82
C GLU A 52 13.80 -10.18 -4.96
N ASP A 53 13.25 -9.79 -3.82
CA ASP A 53 12.59 -10.67 -2.88
C ASP A 53 11.13 -10.99 -3.26
N GLY A 54 10.62 -10.41 -4.36
CA GLY A 54 9.27 -10.65 -4.86
C GLY A 54 8.21 -9.69 -4.30
N ARG A 55 8.57 -8.82 -3.33
CA ARG A 55 7.68 -7.73 -2.91
C ARG A 55 7.36 -6.83 -4.08
N ARG A 56 6.17 -6.26 -4.05
CA ARG A 56 5.74 -5.27 -5.03
C ARG A 56 5.35 -3.99 -4.34
N TYR A 57 5.59 -2.88 -5.02
CA TYR A 57 5.19 -1.56 -4.57
C TYR A 57 4.55 -0.77 -5.69
N PHE A 58 3.43 -0.15 -5.37
CA PHE A 58 2.81 0.89 -6.17
C PHE A 58 2.53 2.10 -5.28
N GLY A 59 2.94 3.28 -5.70
CA GLY A 59 2.74 4.47 -4.90
C GLY A 59 3.56 5.63 -5.41
N GLN A 60 3.64 6.63 -4.56
CA GLN A 60 4.43 7.82 -4.77
C GLN A 60 5.92 7.55 -4.55
N TRP A 61 6.73 8.30 -5.28
CA TRP A 61 8.19 8.28 -5.28
C TRP A 61 8.69 9.71 -5.31
N ASN A 62 9.77 9.98 -4.60
CA ASN A 62 10.45 11.26 -4.73
C ASN A 62 11.23 11.31 -6.06
N LYS A 63 11.00 12.36 -6.86
CA LYS A 63 11.63 12.54 -8.18
C LYS A 63 13.15 12.65 -8.11
N VAL A 64 13.68 13.18 -7.01
CA VAL A 64 15.11 13.47 -6.82
C VAL A 64 15.83 12.30 -6.16
N THR A 65 15.35 11.86 -4.98
CA THR A 65 16.03 10.80 -4.23
C THR A 65 15.75 9.41 -4.79
N THR A 66 14.69 9.27 -5.59
CA THR A 66 14.21 8.00 -6.15
C THR A 66 13.76 6.97 -5.11
N LEU A 67 13.57 7.39 -3.86
CA LEU A 67 13.04 6.57 -2.77
C LEU A 67 11.51 6.62 -2.76
N ARG A 68 10.87 5.59 -2.17
CA ARG A 68 9.43 5.61 -1.90
C ARG A 68 9.13 6.71 -0.88
N GLU A 69 8.10 7.48 -1.17
CA GLU A 69 7.69 8.65 -0.39
C GLU A 69 6.18 8.86 -0.56
N GLY A 70 5.50 9.44 0.42
CA GLY A 70 4.06 9.67 0.37
C GLY A 70 3.24 8.38 0.44
N THR A 71 2.08 8.36 -0.20
CA THR A 71 1.16 7.23 -0.13
C THR A 71 1.59 6.10 -1.06
N GLY A 72 1.57 4.89 -0.52
CA GLY A 72 1.88 3.70 -1.29
C GLY A 72 1.25 2.43 -0.76
N ILE A 73 1.37 1.41 -1.58
CA ILE A 73 0.81 0.10 -1.40
C ILE A 73 1.91 -0.91 -1.64
N SER A 74 2.11 -1.82 -0.69
CA SER A 74 3.12 -2.86 -0.78
C SER A 74 2.54 -4.24 -0.48
N THR A 75 2.98 -5.25 -1.22
CA THR A 75 2.73 -6.66 -0.90
C THR A 75 3.87 -7.20 -0.06
N ASN A 76 3.56 -8.07 0.91
CA ASN A 76 4.60 -8.79 1.64
C ASN A 76 5.05 -10.07 0.91
N LEU A 77 6.21 -10.58 1.30
CA LEU A 77 7.01 -11.62 0.67
C LEU A 77 6.26 -12.91 0.33
N ASN A 78 5.40 -13.40 1.24
CA ASN A 78 5.00 -14.82 1.21
C ASN A 78 3.50 -15.11 1.40
N ASP A 79 2.65 -14.12 1.67
CA ASP A 79 1.34 -14.41 2.28
C ASP A 79 0.15 -13.63 1.70
N HIS A 80 0.18 -13.17 0.45
CA HIS A 80 -0.91 -12.32 -0.10
C HIS A 80 -1.26 -11.12 0.80
N GLN A 81 -0.37 -10.76 1.74
CA GLN A 81 -0.55 -9.70 2.71
C GLN A 81 -0.41 -8.37 2.01
N PHE A 82 -1.26 -7.42 2.39
CA PHE A 82 -1.39 -6.16 1.70
C PHE A 82 -1.25 -5.01 2.69
N VAL A 83 -0.35 -4.09 2.40
CA VAL A 83 -0.06 -2.94 3.27
C VAL A 83 -0.30 -1.67 2.48
N ILE A 84 -1.07 -0.76 3.05
CA ILE A 84 -1.34 0.56 2.51
C ILE A 84 -0.93 1.56 3.58
N GLY A 85 -0.07 2.52 3.26
CA GLY A 85 0.41 3.47 4.25
C GLY A 85 1.20 4.62 3.67
N GLN A 86 1.68 5.47 4.56
CA GLN A 86 2.64 6.53 4.23
C GLN A 86 4.06 5.99 4.26
N PHE A 87 4.85 6.45 3.29
CA PHE A 87 6.26 6.12 3.11
C PHE A 87 7.06 7.40 3.25
N SER A 88 8.20 7.31 3.92
CA SER A 88 9.20 8.36 3.90
C SER A 88 10.59 7.78 3.83
N SER A 89 11.35 8.20 2.81
CA SER A 89 12.70 7.68 2.54
C SER A 89 12.77 6.15 2.60
N ASP A 90 11.89 5.50 1.83
CA ASP A 90 11.73 4.03 1.75
C ASP A 90 11.16 3.33 2.99
N LYS A 91 10.85 4.04 4.07
CA LYS A 91 10.28 3.44 5.28
C LYS A 91 8.79 3.69 5.35
N CYS A 92 8.01 2.63 5.50
CA CYS A 92 6.60 2.77 5.81
C CYS A 92 6.46 3.18 7.28
N THR A 93 5.92 4.37 7.52
CA THR A 93 5.75 4.93 8.87
C THR A 93 4.45 5.71 8.97
N GLY A 94 3.85 5.76 10.16
CA GLY A 94 2.62 6.50 10.41
C GLY A 94 1.36 5.68 10.14
N LYS A 95 0.23 6.32 9.87
CA LYS A 95 -1.06 5.62 9.75
C LYS A 95 -1.14 4.78 8.48
N GLY A 96 -1.76 3.61 8.59
CA GLY A 96 -2.05 2.75 7.45
C GLY A 96 -2.94 1.56 7.78
N LEU A 97 -3.12 0.73 6.77
CA LEU A 97 -3.92 -0.48 6.77
C LEU A 97 -3.03 -1.67 6.44
N TYR A 98 -3.09 -2.70 7.28
CA TYR A 98 -2.44 -3.98 7.05
C TYR A 98 -3.52 -5.06 6.94
N ILE A 99 -3.63 -5.73 5.81
CA ILE A 99 -4.58 -6.83 5.59
C ILE A 99 -3.80 -8.14 5.59
N PHE A 100 -4.19 -9.02 6.51
CA PHE A 100 -3.61 -10.35 6.67
C PHE A 100 -4.17 -11.30 5.61
N SER A 101 -3.44 -12.38 5.33
CA SER A 101 -3.80 -13.41 4.35
C SER A 101 -5.18 -14.04 4.60
N ASN A 102 -5.61 -14.12 5.86
CA ASN A 102 -6.91 -14.65 6.26
C ASN A 102 -8.07 -13.63 6.12
N GLY A 103 -7.78 -12.38 5.73
CA GLY A 103 -8.77 -11.31 5.63
C GLY A 103 -9.07 -10.60 6.96
N SER A 104 -8.36 -10.93 8.04
CA SER A 104 -8.27 -10.01 9.17
C SER A 104 -7.53 -8.74 8.72
N TYR A 105 -7.73 -7.63 9.41
CA TYR A 105 -6.98 -6.41 9.12
C TYR A 105 -6.65 -5.63 10.38
N TYR A 106 -5.63 -4.80 10.28
CA TYR A 106 -5.20 -3.85 11.28
C TYR A 106 -5.19 -2.45 10.67
N GLU A 107 -5.81 -1.49 11.34
CA GLU A 107 -5.81 -0.08 10.95
C GLU A 107 -5.24 0.75 12.10
N GLY A 108 -4.12 1.43 11.87
CA GLY A 108 -3.38 2.09 12.94
C GLY A 108 -1.99 2.51 12.50
N ASP A 109 -1.08 2.64 13.47
CA ASP A 109 0.31 2.96 13.15
C ASP A 109 1.01 1.78 12.47
N LEU A 110 1.78 2.06 11.45
CA LEU A 110 2.65 1.14 10.75
C LEU A 110 4.10 1.56 10.96
N LYS A 111 4.97 0.55 11.03
CA LYS A 111 6.41 0.73 11.02
C LYS A 111 7.06 -0.40 10.25
N ASP A 112 7.89 -0.05 9.27
CA ASP A 112 8.63 -1.00 8.43
C ASP A 112 7.73 -2.04 7.76
N LEU A 113 6.52 -1.63 7.35
CA LEU A 113 5.45 -2.45 6.76
C LEU A 113 4.69 -3.36 7.72
N TYR A 114 4.91 -3.26 9.02
CA TYR A 114 4.21 -4.06 10.04
C TYR A 114 3.30 -3.19 10.90
N ALA A 115 2.24 -3.80 11.43
CA ALA A 115 1.42 -3.19 12.47
C ALA A 115 2.29 -2.80 13.68
N HIS A 116 2.13 -1.56 14.13
CA HIS A 116 2.91 -1.00 15.23
C HIS A 116 2.05 -0.02 16.04
N GLY A 117 2.47 0.33 17.25
CA GLY A 117 1.81 1.38 18.03
C GLY A 117 0.32 1.15 18.28
N TYR A 118 -0.48 2.20 18.08
CA TYR A 118 -1.91 2.18 18.37
C TYR A 118 -2.73 1.96 17.11
N GLY A 119 -3.67 1.02 17.20
CA GLY A 119 -4.60 0.73 16.12
C GLY A 119 -5.70 -0.21 16.54
N LYS A 120 -6.57 -0.49 15.59
CA LYS A 120 -7.69 -1.42 15.72
C LYS A 120 -7.41 -2.63 14.86
N ILE A 121 -7.36 -3.80 15.49
CA ILE A 121 -7.41 -5.08 14.80
C ILE A 121 -8.86 -5.55 14.66
N VAL A 122 -9.22 -6.03 13.48
CA VAL A 122 -10.48 -6.71 13.21
C VAL A 122 -10.14 -8.09 12.69
N SER A 123 -10.43 -9.09 13.52
CA SER A 123 -10.23 -10.49 13.20
C SER A 123 -11.44 -11.05 12.47
N LYS A 124 -11.19 -12.00 11.57
CA LYS A 124 -12.20 -12.71 10.78
C LYS A 124 -12.42 -14.12 11.32
#